data_AF-A0A6F9C0U2-F1
#
_entry.id   AF-A0A6F9C0U2-F1
#
_cell.length_a   1.000
_cell.length_b   1.000
_cell.length_c   1.000
_cell.angle_alpha   90.00
_cell.angle_beta   90.00
_cell.angle_gamma   90.00
#
_symmetry.space_group_name_H-M   'P 1'
#
loop_
_entity.id
_entity.type
_entity.pdbx_description
1 polymer ?
#
loop_
_entity_poly.entity_id
_entity_poly.type
_entity_poly.pdbx_seq_one_letter_code
_entity_poly.pdbx_strand_id
1 'polypeptide(L)'
;MELEDGVVYQDDPGTSAMMSERVSGLANSIYREFEKLIGKYDEDVVKELMPLVVAVLENLDSVFAENQEHEVELELLKEDNEQLITQYEREKALRKHAEEKFMEFEDSQEQEKKDLQNHVGRMESHSRQLELKIKNYADQIGRMEERESELKKEFNSLHQRHTEMIHNYMEHVERIKLHQMS
;
A
#
# COMPACT_ATOMS: atom_id res chain seq x y z
N MET A 1 -3.49 19.25 8.68
CA MET A 1 -3.38 20.01 9.93
C MET A 1 -2.08 20.75 9.82
N GLU A 2 -2.15 21.98 9.33
CA GLU A 2 -1.00 22.88 9.21
C GLU A 2 -0.66 23.35 10.61
N LEU A 3 0.60 23.19 11.01
CA LEU A 3 1.14 23.83 12.20
C LEU A 3 2.05 24.95 11.72
N GLU A 4 1.44 26.13 11.53
CA GLU A 4 2.10 27.38 11.87
C GLU A 4 2.26 27.41 13.39
N ASP A 5 3.48 27.56 13.89
CA ASP A 5 3.71 28.52 14.96
C ASP A 5 5.13 29.06 14.85
N GLY A 6 5.22 30.33 14.49
CA GLY A 6 6.45 31.06 14.38
C GLY A 6 6.94 31.46 15.76
N VAL A 7 8.18 31.11 16.08
CA VAL A 7 8.95 31.81 17.10
C VAL A 7 10.11 32.46 16.37
N VAL A 8 9.84 33.66 15.85
CA VAL A 8 10.90 34.57 15.44
C VAL A 8 11.59 34.99 16.74
N TYR A 9 12.77 34.43 17.00
CA TYR A 9 13.66 34.94 18.03
C TYR A 9 13.92 36.41 17.70
N GLN A 10 13.29 37.27 18.48
CA GLN A 10 13.52 38.70 18.43
C GLN A 10 14.85 38.91 19.16
N ASP A 11 15.94 39.01 18.40
CA ASP A 11 17.23 39.47 18.93
C ASP A 11 16.99 40.82 19.62
N ASP A 12 17.09 40.82 20.94
CA ASP A 12 17.11 42.04 21.73
C ASP A 12 18.46 42.73 21.46
N PRO A 13 18.51 43.90 20.81
CA PRO A 13 19.77 44.59 20.50
C PRO A 13 20.46 45.16 21.74
N GLY A 14 19.92 44.91 22.94
CA GLY A 14 20.38 45.45 24.22
C GLY A 14 21.51 44.69 24.91
N THR A 15 21.85 43.48 24.47
CA THR A 15 22.95 42.67 25.05
C THR A 15 24.30 42.95 24.38
N SER A 16 24.57 44.22 24.09
CA SER A 16 25.88 44.65 23.61
C SER A 16 26.92 44.38 24.70
N ALA A 17 27.56 43.22 24.58
CA ALA A 17 28.81 42.78 25.18
C ALA A 17 29.03 43.17 26.66
N MET A 18 28.44 42.39 27.57
CA MET A 18 29.11 42.24 28.87
C MET A 18 30.41 41.48 28.63
N MET A 19 31.56 42.16 28.73
CA MET A 19 32.86 41.51 28.57
C MET A 19 32.91 40.24 29.40
N SER A 20 33.41 39.17 28.80
CA SER A 20 33.58 37.87 29.46
C SER A 20 34.26 38.08 30.81
N GLU A 21 33.73 37.47 31.87
CA GLU A 21 34.26 37.61 33.24
C GLU A 21 35.76 37.25 33.29
N ARG A 22 36.19 36.34 32.41
CA ARG A 22 37.60 35.98 32.22
C ARG A 22 38.41 37.10 31.56
N VAL A 23 37.88 37.73 30.51
CA VAL A 23 38.54 38.85 29.80
C VAL A 23 38.62 40.09 30.69
N SER A 24 37.55 40.39 31.44
CA SER A 24 37.51 41.44 32.45
C SER A 24 38.51 41.19 33.58
N GLY A 25 38.64 39.94 34.07
CA GLY A 25 39.65 39.56 35.06
C GLY A 25 41.10 39.74 34.56
N LEU A 26 41.35 39.40 33.29
CA LEU A 26 42.65 39.63 32.64
C LEU A 26 42.94 41.12 32.45
N ALA A 27 41.96 41.89 31.96
CA ALA A 27 42.06 43.33 31.80
C ALA A 27 42.43 44.00 33.12
N ASN A 28 41.70 43.70 34.21
CA ASN A 28 41.99 44.22 35.54
C ASN A 28 43.40 43.88 36.02
N SER A 29 43.89 42.68 35.74
CA SER A 29 45.25 42.26 36.11
C SER A 29 46.32 43.00 35.31
N ILE A 30 46.10 43.20 34.02
CA ILE A 30 47.04 43.89 33.12
C ILE A 30 47.08 45.40 33.43
N TYR A 31 45.93 46.04 33.62
CA TYR A 31 45.87 47.46 34.00
C TYR A 31 46.57 47.73 35.34
N ARG A 32 46.45 46.82 36.31
CA ARG A 32 47.14 46.93 37.60
C ARG A 32 48.67 46.85 37.47
N GLU A 33 49.18 46.05 36.53
CA GLU A 33 50.63 46.01 36.25
C GLU A 33 51.09 47.25 35.48
N PHE A 34 50.26 47.79 34.58
CA PHE A 34 50.54 49.07 33.92
C PHE A 34 50.60 50.24 34.91
N GLU A 35 49.70 50.31 35.89
CA GLU A 35 49.77 51.34 36.95
C GLU A 35 51.11 51.29 37.72
N LYS A 36 51.61 50.09 38.02
CA LYS A 36 52.92 49.91 38.68
C LYS A 36 54.10 50.34 37.79
N LEU A 37 54.02 50.09 36.48
CA LEU A 37 55.03 50.50 35.51
C LEU A 37 55.07 52.02 35.35
N ILE A 38 53.90 52.66 35.19
CA ILE A 38 53.77 54.12 35.12
C ILE A 38 54.33 54.76 36.39
N GLY A 39 54.00 54.21 37.57
CA GLY A 39 54.49 54.72 38.85
C GLY A 39 56.01 54.66 39.04
N LYS A 40 56.73 53.82 38.28
CA LYS A 40 58.20 53.68 38.36
C LYS A 40 58.95 54.34 37.20
N TYR A 41 58.35 54.40 36.01
CA TYR A 41 59.04 54.73 34.76
C TYR A 41 58.32 55.79 33.90
N ASP A 42 57.27 56.44 34.44
CA ASP A 42 56.41 57.41 33.74
C ASP A 42 55.46 56.77 32.70
N GLU A 43 54.54 57.54 32.12
CA GLU A 43 53.50 57.10 31.19
C GLU A 43 54.06 56.72 29.82
N ASP A 44 55.16 57.34 29.39
CA ASP A 44 55.75 57.14 28.07
C ASP A 44 56.16 55.67 27.81
N VAL A 45 56.46 54.88 28.84
CA VAL A 45 56.84 53.46 28.67
C VAL A 45 55.67 52.54 28.26
N VAL A 46 54.42 52.93 28.52
CA VAL A 46 53.23 52.12 28.19
C VAL A 46 52.41 52.69 27.04
N LYS A 47 52.70 53.92 26.60
CA LYS A 47 51.91 54.68 25.63
C LYS A 47 51.64 53.96 24.31
N GLU A 48 52.64 53.27 23.76
CA GLU A 48 52.49 52.49 22.52
C GLU A 48 51.96 51.07 22.76
N LEU A 49 52.16 50.53 23.97
CA LEU A 49 51.78 49.17 24.34
C LEU A 49 50.30 49.08 24.74
N MET A 50 49.76 50.11 25.38
CA MET A 50 48.38 50.14 25.88
C MET A 50 47.35 49.95 24.75
N PRO A 51 47.43 50.63 23.59
CA PRO A 51 46.51 50.39 22.48
C PRO A 51 46.57 48.95 21.94
N LEU A 52 47.76 48.34 21.92
CA LEU A 52 47.92 46.94 21.48
C LEU A 52 47.26 45.97 22.45
N VAL A 53 47.42 46.19 23.76
CA VAL A 53 46.77 45.36 24.78
C VAL A 53 45.26 45.52 24.76
N VAL A 54 44.75 46.75 24.60
CA VAL A 54 43.31 47.01 24.44
C VAL A 54 42.79 46.25 23.22
N ALA A 55 43.44 46.38 22.07
CA ALA A 55 43.04 45.67 20.86
C ALA A 55 43.07 44.14 21.05
N VAL A 56 44.04 43.58 21.77
CA VAL A 56 44.08 42.14 22.07
C VAL A 56 42.92 41.72 22.98
N LEU A 57 42.59 42.51 24.00
CA LEU A 57 41.47 42.22 24.91
C LEU A 57 40.12 42.32 24.20
N GLU A 58 39.92 43.33 23.35
CA GLU A 58 38.71 43.48 22.52
C GLU A 58 38.54 42.32 21.53
N ASN A 59 39.62 41.92 20.84
CA ASN A 59 39.58 40.76 19.94
C ASN A 59 39.29 39.46 20.71
N LEU A 60 39.87 39.30 21.90
CA LEU A 60 39.61 38.12 22.73
C LEU A 60 38.15 38.07 23.17
N ASP A 61 37.57 39.19 23.57
CA ASP A 61 36.16 39.29 23.96
C ASP A 61 35.22 38.97 22.78
N SER A 62 35.52 39.50 21.59
CA SER A 62 34.80 39.20 20.35
C SER A 62 34.81 37.71 20.04
N VAL A 63 35.99 37.07 20.07
CA VAL A 63 36.12 35.62 19.82
C VAL A 63 35.39 34.80 20.88
N PHE A 64 35.36 35.24 22.14
CA PHE A 64 34.58 34.57 23.18
C PHE A 64 33.07 34.63 22.91
N ALA A 65 32.56 35.79 22.49
CA ALA A 65 31.15 35.97 22.14
C ALA A 65 30.75 35.08 20.95
N GLU A 66 31.52 35.11 19.86
CA GLU A 66 31.30 34.25 18.69
C GLU A 66 31.34 32.76 19.05
N ASN A 67 32.30 32.35 19.90
CA ASN A 67 32.40 30.96 20.31
C ASN A 67 31.22 30.51 21.18
N GLN A 68 30.66 31.39 22.00
CA GLN A 68 29.46 31.10 22.79
C GLN A 68 28.21 30.99 21.90
N GLU A 69 28.08 31.85 20.89
CA GLU A 69 27.02 31.76 19.89
C GLU A 69 27.07 30.43 19.13
N HIS A 70 28.27 30.03 18.66
CA HIS A 70 28.47 28.73 18.01
C HIS A 70 28.17 27.54 18.94
N GLU A 71 28.45 27.65 20.24
CA GLU A 71 28.15 26.59 21.21
C GLU A 71 26.63 26.39 21.37
N VAL A 72 25.87 27.49 21.40
CA VAL A 72 24.40 27.47 21.43
C VAL A 72 23.84 26.88 20.13
N GLU A 73 24.32 27.33 18.98
CA GLU A 73 23.89 26.79 17.67
C GLU A 73 24.15 25.28 17.59
N LEU A 74 25.29 24.83 18.08
CA LEU A 74 25.67 23.42 18.09
C LEU A 74 24.77 22.59 19.02
N GLU A 75 24.33 23.12 20.15
CA GLU A 75 23.34 22.45 21.01
C GLU A 75 21.97 22.36 20.33
N LEU A 76 21.49 23.43 19.69
CA LEU A 76 20.23 23.42 18.93
C LEU A 76 20.26 22.38 17.81
N LEU A 77 21.34 22.34 17.02
CA LEU A 77 21.50 21.36 15.95
C LEU A 77 21.55 19.91 16.47
N LYS A 78 22.12 19.68 17.66
CA LYS A 78 22.10 18.36 18.30
C LYS A 78 20.68 17.96 18.70
N GLU A 79 19.93 18.87 19.31
CA GLU A 79 18.54 18.61 19.71
C GLU A 79 17.67 18.29 18.49
N ASP A 80 17.78 19.08 17.42
CA ASP A 80 17.08 18.84 16.16
C ASP A 80 17.45 17.47 15.56
N ASN A 81 18.73 17.09 15.64
CA ASN A 81 19.19 15.79 15.15
C ASN A 81 18.59 14.62 15.95
N GLU A 82 18.53 14.73 17.28
CA GLU A 82 17.92 13.73 18.15
C GLU A 82 16.41 13.57 17.87
N GLN A 83 15.71 14.69 17.64
CA GLN A 83 14.31 14.68 17.25
C GLN A 83 14.12 14.00 15.88
N LEU A 84 14.95 14.32 14.90
CA LEU A 84 14.92 13.70 13.57
C LEU A 84 15.18 12.19 13.63
N ILE A 85 16.13 11.74 14.44
CA ILE A 85 16.41 10.31 14.65
C ILE A 85 15.18 9.62 15.23
N THR A 86 14.58 10.20 16.26
CA THR A 86 13.38 9.64 16.90
C THR A 86 12.21 9.51 15.93
N GLN A 87 11.98 10.53 15.09
CA GLN A 87 10.94 10.49 14.05
C GLN A 87 11.25 9.44 12.99
N TYR A 88 12.50 9.36 12.54
CA TYR A 88 12.94 8.35 11.57
C TYR A 88 12.74 6.93 12.08
N GLU A 89 13.08 6.65 13.33
CA GLU A 89 12.89 5.32 13.93
C GLU A 89 11.41 4.94 14.04
N ARG A 90 10.56 5.90 14.42
CA ARG A 90 9.10 5.71 14.45
C ARG A 90 8.55 5.38 13.07
N GLU A 91 8.92 6.16 12.05
CA GLU A 91 8.46 5.94 10.68
C GLU A 91 8.96 4.62 10.12
N LYS A 92 10.21 4.27 10.40
CA LYS A 92 10.80 2.97 10.03
C LYS A 92 10.01 1.81 10.65
N ALA A 93 9.61 1.92 11.91
CA ALA A 93 8.79 0.91 12.58
C ALA A 93 7.38 0.80 11.98
N LEU A 94 6.74 1.93 11.71
CA LEU A 94 5.41 1.97 11.06
C LEU A 94 5.46 1.35 9.66
N ARG A 95 6.49 1.68 8.88
CA ARG A 95 6.66 1.11 7.54
C ARG A 95 6.88 -0.40 7.57
N LYS A 96 7.72 -0.90 8.49
CA LYS A 96 7.91 -2.33 8.68
C LYS A 96 6.59 -3.04 9.02
N HIS A 97 5.81 -2.49 9.95
CA HIS A 97 4.49 -3.04 10.32
C HIS A 97 3.49 -3.03 9.16
N ALA A 98 3.51 -1.98 8.33
CA ALA A 98 2.69 -1.91 7.13
C ALA A 98 3.11 -2.99 6.11
N GLU A 99 4.41 -3.15 5.87
CA GLU A 99 4.96 -4.19 4.98
C GLU A 99 4.56 -5.60 5.45
N GLU A 100 4.64 -5.89 6.76
CA GLU A 100 4.18 -7.17 7.34
C GLU A 100 2.69 -7.42 7.08
N LYS A 101 1.83 -6.42 7.28
CA LYS A 101 0.39 -6.54 6.97
C LYS A 101 0.11 -6.74 5.49
N PHE A 102 0.88 -6.10 4.61
CA PHE A 102 0.72 -6.27 3.17
C PHE A 102 1.05 -7.70 2.75
N MET A 103 2.11 -8.30 3.30
CA MET A 103 2.45 -9.70 3.05
C MET A 103 1.34 -10.65 3.51
N GLU A 104 0.80 -10.47 4.73
CA GLU A 104 -0.32 -11.28 5.23
C GLU A 104 -1.56 -11.16 4.34
N PHE A 105 -1.86 -9.95 3.85
CA PHE A 105 -2.98 -9.73 2.96
C PHE A 105 -2.76 -10.39 1.59
N GLU A 106 -1.55 -10.28 1.03
CA GLU A 106 -1.20 -10.91 -0.25
C GLU A 106 -1.32 -12.44 -0.17
N ASP A 107 -0.80 -13.05 0.90
CA ASP A 107 -0.92 -14.49 1.15
C ASP A 107 -2.38 -14.94 1.25
N SER A 108 -3.21 -14.18 1.99
CA SER A 108 -4.64 -14.47 2.11
C SER A 108 -5.37 -14.36 0.77
N GLN A 109 -5.04 -13.34 -0.03
CA GLN A 109 -5.65 -13.13 -1.34
C GLN A 109 -5.25 -14.21 -2.33
N GLU A 110 -3.97 -14.62 -2.34
CA GLU A 110 -3.50 -15.70 -3.23
C GLU A 110 -4.14 -17.03 -2.85
N GLN A 111 -4.33 -17.30 -1.56
CA GLN A 111 -5.06 -18.48 -1.08
C GLN A 111 -6.53 -18.46 -1.52
N GLU A 112 -7.25 -17.35 -1.34
CA GLU A 112 -8.64 -17.22 -1.77
C GLU A 112 -8.78 -17.39 -3.29
N LYS A 113 -7.89 -16.76 -4.06
CA LYS A 113 -7.83 -16.89 -5.52
C LYS A 113 -7.61 -18.34 -5.95
N LYS A 114 -6.71 -19.07 -5.28
CA LYS A 114 -6.46 -20.50 -5.55
C LYS A 114 -7.71 -21.34 -5.25
N ASP A 115 -8.41 -21.06 -4.16
CA ASP A 115 -9.63 -21.79 -3.80
C ASP A 115 -10.78 -21.52 -4.78
N LEU A 116 -10.93 -20.28 -5.24
CA LEU A 116 -11.88 -19.92 -6.29
C LEU A 116 -11.54 -20.60 -7.62
N GLN A 117 -10.27 -20.61 -8.04
CA GLN A 117 -9.83 -21.33 -9.25
C GLN A 117 -10.14 -22.83 -9.15
N ASN A 118 -9.89 -23.45 -7.99
CA ASN A 118 -10.25 -24.84 -7.74
C ASN A 118 -11.76 -25.07 -7.80
N HIS A 119 -12.57 -24.13 -7.32
CA HIS A 119 -14.02 -24.20 -7.42
C HIS A 119 -14.50 -24.11 -8.87
N VAL A 120 -13.94 -23.19 -9.65
CA VAL A 120 -14.22 -23.07 -11.09
C VAL A 120 -13.86 -24.36 -11.82
N GLY A 121 -12.68 -24.92 -11.60
CA GLY A 121 -12.28 -26.19 -12.23
C GLY A 121 -13.21 -27.37 -11.90
N ARG A 122 -13.73 -27.43 -10.67
CA ARG A 122 -14.74 -28.42 -10.28
C ARG A 122 -16.06 -28.20 -11.01
N MET A 123 -16.52 -26.95 -11.11
CA MET A 123 -17.76 -26.61 -11.81
C MET A 123 -17.66 -26.89 -13.32
N GLU A 124 -16.53 -26.59 -13.94
CA GLU A 124 -16.28 -26.92 -15.35
C GLU A 124 -16.32 -28.43 -15.60
N SER A 125 -15.66 -29.22 -14.73
CA SER A 125 -15.71 -30.68 -14.81
C SER A 125 -17.13 -31.21 -14.70
N HIS A 126 -17.91 -30.66 -13.75
CA HIS A 126 -19.30 -31.04 -13.56
C HIS A 126 -20.17 -30.67 -14.78
N SER A 127 -19.97 -29.48 -15.37
CA SER A 127 -20.65 -29.06 -16.60
C SER A 127 -20.39 -30.04 -17.75
N ARG A 128 -19.13 -30.39 -17.99
CA ARG A 128 -18.76 -31.37 -19.05
C ARG A 128 -19.42 -32.73 -18.83
N GLN A 129 -19.53 -33.19 -17.58
CA GLN A 129 -20.23 -34.43 -17.26
C GLN A 129 -21.73 -34.34 -17.57
N LEU A 130 -22.38 -33.21 -17.27
CA LEU A 130 -23.78 -32.98 -17.58
C LEU A 130 -24.02 -32.91 -19.09
N GLU A 131 -23.15 -32.24 -19.84
CA GLU A 131 -23.20 -32.19 -21.31
C GLU A 131 -23.14 -33.59 -21.93
N LEU A 132 -22.24 -34.45 -21.43
CA LEU A 132 -22.17 -35.85 -21.87
C LEU A 132 -23.44 -36.62 -21.54
N LYS A 133 -24.03 -36.41 -20.35
CA LYS A 133 -25.32 -37.04 -20.00
C LYS A 133 -26.44 -36.57 -20.92
N ILE A 134 -26.53 -35.28 -21.21
CA ILE A 134 -27.53 -34.72 -22.13
C ILE A 134 -27.40 -35.37 -23.51
N LYS A 135 -26.16 -35.46 -24.04
CA LYS A 135 -25.91 -36.12 -25.33
C LYS A 135 -26.36 -37.58 -25.33
N ASN A 136 -26.02 -38.34 -24.28
CA ASN A 136 -26.44 -39.74 -24.15
C ASN A 136 -27.96 -39.90 -24.10
N TYR A 137 -28.67 -39.01 -23.38
CA TYR A 137 -30.13 -39.03 -23.33
C TYR A 137 -30.74 -38.64 -24.68
N ALA A 138 -30.19 -37.65 -25.38
CA ALA A 138 -30.64 -37.29 -26.72
C ALA A 138 -30.53 -38.48 -27.70
N ASP A 139 -29.39 -39.19 -27.68
CA ASP A 139 -29.19 -40.39 -28.49
C ASP A 139 -30.17 -41.53 -28.12
N GLN A 140 -30.49 -41.67 -26.82
CA GLN A 140 -31.48 -42.65 -26.36
C GLN A 140 -32.89 -42.31 -26.83
N ILE A 141 -33.28 -41.04 -26.75
CA ILE A 141 -34.58 -40.55 -27.22
C ILE A 141 -34.71 -40.82 -28.72
N GLY A 142 -33.69 -40.46 -29.52
CA GLY A 142 -33.73 -40.69 -30.97
C GLY A 142 -33.93 -42.17 -31.34
N ARG A 143 -33.29 -43.11 -30.63
CA ARG A 143 -33.52 -44.56 -30.83
C ARG A 143 -34.94 -45.00 -30.46
N MET A 144 -35.55 -44.38 -29.45
CA MET A 144 -36.93 -44.69 -29.06
C MET A 144 -37.93 -44.14 -30.07
N GLU A 145 -37.72 -42.93 -30.58
CA GLU A 145 -38.53 -42.31 -31.64
C GLU A 145 -38.48 -43.12 -32.93
N GLU A 146 -37.32 -43.68 -33.31
CA GLU A 146 -37.19 -44.56 -34.46
C GLU A 146 -38.04 -45.84 -34.30
N ARG A 147 -37.94 -46.52 -33.15
CA ARG A 147 -38.76 -47.70 -32.85
C ARG A 147 -40.26 -47.38 -32.83
N GLU A 148 -40.64 -46.23 -32.28
CA GLU A 148 -42.03 -45.79 -32.29
C GLU A 148 -42.53 -45.60 -33.72
N SER A 149 -41.71 -45.01 -34.58
CA SER A 149 -42.01 -44.83 -36.01
C SER A 149 -42.17 -46.16 -36.75
N GLU A 150 -41.30 -47.14 -36.47
CA GLU A 150 -41.40 -48.50 -37.02
C GLU A 150 -42.69 -49.20 -36.58
N LEU A 151 -42.98 -49.21 -35.27
CA LEU A 151 -44.21 -49.80 -34.74
C LEU A 151 -45.46 -49.14 -35.32
N LYS A 152 -45.43 -47.82 -35.52
CA LYS A 152 -46.54 -47.08 -36.15
C LYS A 152 -46.75 -47.50 -37.61
N LYS A 153 -45.66 -47.73 -38.36
CA LYS A 153 -45.74 -48.27 -39.73
C LYS A 153 -46.31 -49.68 -39.76
N GLU A 154 -45.84 -50.57 -38.87
CA GLU A 154 -46.34 -51.94 -38.76
C GLU A 154 -47.83 -51.97 -38.39
N PHE A 155 -48.23 -51.16 -37.40
CA PHE A 155 -49.62 -51.01 -37.00
C PHE A 155 -50.50 -50.56 -38.17
N ASN A 156 -50.09 -49.52 -38.90
CA ASN A 156 -50.84 -49.02 -40.06
C ASN A 156 -50.98 -50.08 -41.16
N SER A 157 -49.90 -50.83 -41.43
CA SER A 157 -49.91 -51.93 -42.41
C SER A 157 -50.84 -53.07 -42.00
N LEU A 158 -50.79 -53.47 -40.73
CA LEU A 158 -51.68 -54.50 -40.18
C LEU A 158 -53.14 -54.05 -40.21
N HIS A 159 -53.40 -52.80 -39.83
CA HIS A 159 -54.72 -52.19 -39.87
C HIS A 159 -55.29 -52.15 -41.29
N GLN A 160 -54.46 -51.80 -42.29
CA GLN A 160 -54.85 -51.84 -43.69
C GLN A 160 -55.23 -53.25 -44.14
N ARG A 161 -54.39 -54.27 -43.87
CA ARG A 161 -54.70 -55.67 -44.21
C ARG A 161 -55.99 -56.17 -43.54
N HIS A 162 -56.18 -55.83 -42.28
CA HIS A 162 -57.40 -56.18 -41.55
C HIS A 162 -58.63 -55.54 -42.18
N THR A 163 -58.53 -54.27 -42.58
CA THR A 163 -59.60 -53.55 -43.27
C THR A 163 -59.92 -54.17 -44.64
N GLU A 164 -58.90 -54.52 -45.43
CA GLU A 164 -59.06 -55.23 -46.70
C GLU A 164 -59.72 -56.61 -46.52
N MET A 165 -59.33 -57.36 -45.48
CA MET A 165 -59.95 -58.64 -45.15
C MET A 165 -61.44 -58.51 -44.83
N ILE A 166 -61.83 -57.49 -44.06
CA ILE A 166 -63.25 -57.21 -43.77
C ILE A 166 -64.00 -56.89 -45.06
N HIS A 167 -63.46 -56.01 -45.91
CA HIS A 167 -64.10 -55.66 -47.19
C HIS A 167 -64.29 -56.90 -48.07
N ASN A 168 -63.24 -57.71 -48.25
CA ASN A 168 -63.33 -58.96 -49.02
C ASN A 168 -64.38 -59.92 -48.46
N TYR A 169 -64.45 -60.07 -47.13
CA TYR A 169 -65.46 -60.91 -46.48
C TYR A 169 -66.88 -60.39 -46.74
N MET A 170 -67.10 -59.07 -46.64
CA MET A 170 -68.38 -58.45 -46.96
C MET A 170 -68.79 -58.71 -48.42
N GLU A 171 -67.89 -58.49 -49.38
CA GLU A 171 -68.15 -58.78 -50.80
C GLU A 171 -68.47 -60.25 -51.07
N HIS A 172 -67.81 -61.17 -50.37
CA HIS A 172 -68.10 -62.60 -50.47
C HIS A 172 -69.50 -62.93 -49.96
N VAL A 173 -69.90 -62.39 -48.81
CA VAL A 173 -71.25 -62.57 -48.26
C VAL A 173 -72.31 -61.99 -49.19
N GLU A 174 -72.08 -60.80 -49.76
CA GLU A 174 -72.99 -60.20 -50.74
C GLU A 174 -73.12 -61.03 -52.01
N ARG A 175 -72.01 -61.56 -52.55
CA ARG A 175 -72.04 -62.48 -53.69
C ARG A 175 -72.85 -63.76 -53.39
N ILE A 176 -72.70 -64.36 -52.21
CA ILE A 176 -73.47 -65.54 -51.81
C ILE A 176 -74.96 -65.21 -51.74
N LYS A 177 -75.33 -64.07 -51.13
CA LYS A 177 -76.73 -63.63 -51.07
C LYS A 177 -77.34 -63.46 -52.46
N LEU A 178 -76.61 -62.86 -53.40
CA LEU A 178 -77.08 -62.69 -54.78
C LEU A 178 -77.27 -64.01 -55.52
N HIS A 179 -76.37 -64.99 -55.33
CA HIS A 179 -76.51 -66.33 -55.91
C HIS A 179 -77.69 -67.12 -55.33
N GLN A 180 -78.07 -66.87 -54.06
CA GLN A 180 -79.24 -67.50 -53.44
C GLN A 180 -80.57 -66.88 -53.89
N MET A 181 -80.53 -65.67 -54.45
CA MET A 181 -81.71 -64.94 -54.96
C MET A 181 -81.93 -65.12 -56.47
N SER A 182 -81.03 -65.80 -57.18
CA SER A 182 -81.12 -66.16 -58.60
C SER A 182 -81.50 -67.62 -58.79
#